data_AF-A0A2T5BZB6-F1
#
_entry.id   AF-A0A2T5BZB6-F1
#
_cell.length_a   1.000
_cell.length_b   1.000
_cell.length_c   1.000
_cell.angle_alpha   90.00
_cell.angle_beta   90.00
_cell.angle_gamma   90.00
#
_symmetry.space_group_name_H-M   'P 1'
#
loop_
_entity.id
_entity.type
_entity.pdbx_description
1 polymer ?
#
loop_
_entity_poly.entity_id
_entity_poly.type
_entity_poly.pdbx_seq_one_letter_code
_entity_poly.pdbx_strand_id
1 'polypeptide(L)'
;MNQLIQKLQKEDRRMTRLIRGVKIMYLILIPIYTLLSLFTPDFTLVQRGGGILVVLGFIAFTVLFQRRINEFNSVDYALPTTQMLSQTMKRYKFWKPELPCALLAALLIDAGLCLIHVENFTDPQIRAKLLDIQGTMLPALLIGIVIGTAWWYLKHKPLHDQAQTMLNELMQE
;
A
#
# COMPACT_ATOMS: atom_id res chain seq x y z
N MET A 1 29.92 -6.41 -8.35
CA MET A 1 29.05 -7.25 -7.50
C MET A 1 28.82 -6.67 -6.11
N ASN A 2 29.85 -6.55 -5.25
CA ASN A 2 29.69 -6.11 -3.84
C ASN A 2 28.99 -4.74 -3.65
N GLN A 3 29.26 -3.78 -4.54
CA GLN A 3 28.60 -2.46 -4.49
C GLN A 3 27.09 -2.53 -4.81
N LEU A 4 26.66 -3.42 -5.71
CA LEU A 4 25.24 -3.60 -6.04
C LEU A 4 24.51 -4.25 -4.86
N ILE A 5 25.10 -5.29 -4.27
CA ILE A 5 24.55 -5.99 -3.11
C ILE A 5 24.36 -5.02 -1.93
N GLN A 6 25.36 -4.18 -1.64
CA GLN A 6 25.25 -3.17 -0.58
C GLN A 6 24.14 -2.14 -0.87
N LYS A 7 23.99 -1.70 -2.13
CA LYS A 7 22.91 -0.77 -2.52
C LYS A 7 21.53 -1.42 -2.36
N LEU A 8 21.37 -2.67 -2.79
CA LEU A 8 20.13 -3.44 -2.64
C LEU A 8 19.76 -3.63 -1.17
N GLN A 9 20.71 -4.07 -0.34
CA GLN A 9 20.49 -4.23 1.11
C GLN A 9 20.09 -2.91 1.78
N LYS A 10 20.73 -1.80 1.39
CA LYS A 10 20.41 -0.47 1.94
C LYS A 10 18.99 -0.04 1.55
N GLU A 11 18.59 -0.25 0.29
CA GLU A 11 17.27 0.12 -0.19
C GLU A 11 16.17 -0.77 0.40
N ASP A 12 16.39 -2.09 0.48
CA ASP A 12 15.47 -3.03 1.12
C ASP A 12 15.24 -2.66 2.60
N ARG A 13 16.32 -2.37 3.36
CA ARG A 13 16.20 -1.90 4.75
C ARG A 13 15.44 -0.58 4.87
N ARG A 14 15.61 0.33 3.92
CA ARG A 14 14.90 1.62 3.90
C ARG A 14 13.41 1.40 3.62
N MET A 15 13.08 0.59 2.63
CA MET A 15 11.70 0.24 2.27
C MET A 15 10.98 -0.46 3.42
N THR A 16 11.62 -1.45 4.05
CA THR A 16 11.07 -2.12 5.23
C THR A 16 10.76 -1.13 6.35
N ARG A 17 11.63 -0.14 6.58
CA ARG A 17 11.39 0.89 7.61
C ARG A 17 10.20 1.78 7.28
N LEU A 18 10.10 2.25 6.03
CA LEU A 18 8.99 3.08 5.57
C LEU A 18 7.65 2.33 5.65
N ILE A 19 7.60 1.11 5.11
CA ILE A 19 6.39 0.28 5.12
C ILE A 19 5.99 -0.06 6.56
N ARG A 20 6.95 -0.33 7.45
CA ARG A 20 6.67 -0.56 8.87
C ARG A 20 6.08 0.68 9.54
N GLY A 21 6.59 1.88 9.24
CA GLY A 21 6.04 3.14 9.74
C GLY A 21 4.58 3.32 9.31
N VAL A 22 4.29 3.14 8.02
CA VAL A 22 2.91 3.22 7.49
C VAL A 22 2.01 2.15 8.11
N LYS A 23 2.49 0.91 8.27
CA LYS A 23 1.74 -0.15 8.95
C LYS A 23 1.38 0.24 10.39
N ILE A 24 2.32 0.80 11.15
CA ILE A 24 2.07 1.24 12.54
C ILE A 24 1.02 2.35 12.56
N MET A 25 1.10 3.31 11.63
CA MET A 25 0.08 4.36 11.48
C MET A 25 -1.32 3.75 11.28
N TYR A 26 -1.47 2.78 10.36
CA TYR A 26 -2.74 2.09 10.13
C TYR A 26 -3.21 1.30 11.37
N LEU A 27 -2.30 0.65 12.09
CA LEU A 27 -2.62 -0.04 13.35
C LEU A 27 -3.13 0.91 14.44
N ILE A 28 -2.67 2.16 14.47
CA ILE A 28 -3.17 3.19 15.40
C ILE A 28 -4.53 3.74 14.94
N LEU A 29 -4.75 3.87 13.63
CA LEU A 29 -6.03 4.34 13.08
C LEU A 29 -7.18 3.35 13.31
N ILE A 30 -6.91 2.05 13.34
CA ILE A 30 -7.92 1.01 13.62
C ILE A 30 -8.67 1.25 14.94
N PRO A 31 -8.04 1.33 16.12
CA PRO A 31 -8.74 1.57 17.36
C PRO A 31 -9.39 2.96 17.39
N ILE A 32 -8.76 3.99 16.82
CA ILE A 32 -9.33 5.34 16.77
C ILE A 32 -10.68 5.34 16.03
N TYR A 33 -10.71 4.80 14.81
CA TYR A 33 -11.93 4.75 14.00
C TYR A 33 -12.97 3.77 14.56
N THR A 34 -12.52 2.68 15.20
CA THR A 34 -13.42 1.76 15.90
C THR A 34 -14.11 2.46 17.06
N LEU A 35 -13.36 3.21 17.88
CA LEU A 35 -13.93 3.96 19.00
C LEU A 35 -14.89 5.05 18.50
N LEU A 36 -14.50 5.85 17.51
CA LEU A 36 -15.37 6.87 16.92
C LEU A 36 -16.66 6.26 16.35
N SER A 37 -16.57 5.13 15.66
CA SER A 37 -17.74 4.48 15.07
C SER A 37 -18.68 3.86 16.10
N LEU A 38 -18.19 3.43 17.27
CA LEU A 38 -18.99 2.74 18.28
C LEU A 38 -19.54 3.69 19.35
N PHE A 39 -18.77 4.71 19.73
CA PHE A 39 -19.08 5.60 20.85
C PHE A 39 -19.78 6.90 20.43
N THR A 40 -19.85 7.24 19.15
CA THR A 40 -20.64 8.41 18.71
C THR A 40 -22.13 8.08 18.79
N PRO A 41 -22.88 8.76 19.69
CA PRO A 41 -24.28 8.40 19.96
C PRO A 41 -25.21 8.70 18.78
N ASP A 42 -24.91 9.74 18.01
CA ASP A 42 -25.78 10.24 16.93
C ASP A 42 -25.63 9.46 15.61
N PHE A 43 -24.77 8.44 15.57
CA PHE A 43 -24.54 7.67 14.34
C PHE A 43 -25.66 6.66 14.08
N THR A 44 -26.28 6.79 12.91
CA THR A 44 -27.21 5.82 12.33
C THR A 44 -26.54 4.47 12.07
N LEU A 45 -27.33 3.40 11.91
CA LEU A 45 -26.81 2.07 11.58
C LEU A 45 -25.95 2.07 10.30
N VAL A 46 -26.31 2.91 9.31
CA VAL A 46 -25.57 3.05 8.05
C VAL A 46 -24.19 3.67 8.30
N GLN A 47 -24.12 4.74 9.11
CA GLN A 47 -22.86 5.40 9.45
C GLN A 47 -21.94 4.49 10.27
N ARG A 48 -22.49 3.71 11.20
CA ARG A 48 -21.75 2.67 11.92
C ARG A 48 -21.22 1.59 10.97
N GLY A 49 -22.03 1.16 10.01
CA GLY A 49 -21.60 0.26 8.94
C GLY A 49 -20.45 0.85 8.11
N GLY A 50 -20.51 2.14 7.80
CA GLY A 50 -19.42 2.87 7.14
C GLY A 50 -18.12 2.85 7.94
N GLY A 51 -18.19 3.09 9.26
CA GLY A 51 -17.05 2.97 10.17
C GLY A 51 -16.41 1.58 10.15
N ILE A 52 -17.22 0.52 10.13
CA ILE A 52 -16.75 -0.86 10.01
C ILE A 52 -16.02 -1.07 8.67
N LEU A 53 -16.54 -0.55 7.56
CA LEU A 53 -15.87 -0.65 6.24
C LEU A 53 -14.51 0.06 6.24
N VAL A 54 -14.40 1.24 6.85
CA VAL A 54 -13.12 1.95 7.00
C VAL A 54 -12.13 1.09 7.79
N VAL A 55 -12.56 0.53 8.93
CA VAL A 55 -11.72 -0.34 9.76
C VAL A 55 -11.27 -1.58 8.98
N LEU A 56 -12.17 -2.23 8.24
CA LEU A 56 -11.83 -3.37 7.38
C LEU A 56 -10.79 -2.99 6.30
N GLY A 57 -10.93 -1.81 5.69
CA GLY A 57 -9.94 -1.27 4.77
C GLY A 57 -8.57 -1.08 5.42
N PHE A 58 -8.52 -0.55 6.64
CA PHE A 58 -7.26 -0.41 7.37
C PHE A 58 -6.62 -1.75 7.74
N ILE A 59 -7.43 -2.75 8.12
CA ILE A 59 -6.94 -4.11 8.39
C ILE A 59 -6.37 -4.71 7.10
N ALA A 60 -7.06 -4.57 5.97
CA ALA A 60 -6.59 -5.06 4.68
C ALA A 60 -5.24 -4.45 4.30
N PHE A 61 -5.08 -3.13 4.41
CA PHE A 61 -3.79 -2.46 4.19
C PHE A 61 -2.70 -2.94 5.16
N THR A 62 -3.04 -3.13 6.44
CA THR A 62 -2.10 -3.63 7.44
C THR A 62 -1.57 -5.03 7.08
N VAL A 63 -2.45 -5.92 6.60
CA VAL A 63 -2.07 -7.25 6.12
C VAL A 63 -1.20 -7.17 4.87
N LEU A 64 -1.54 -6.29 3.92
CA LEU A 64 -0.74 -6.07 2.71
C LEU A 64 0.68 -5.56 3.04
N PHE A 65 0.78 -4.60 3.95
CA PHE A 65 2.08 -4.10 4.41
C PHE A 65 2.88 -5.16 5.16
N GLN A 66 2.23 -6.01 5.97
CA GLN A 66 2.92 -7.13 6.61
C GLN A 66 3.49 -8.12 5.59
N ARG A 67 2.72 -8.48 4.55
CA ARG A 67 3.21 -9.36 3.48
C ARG A 67 4.42 -8.76 2.78
N ARG A 68 4.40 -7.46 2.49
CA ARG A 68 5.55 -6.75 1.92
C ARG A 68 6.77 -6.74 2.82
N ILE A 69 6.59 -6.46 4.11
CA ILE A 69 7.70 -6.50 5.08
C ILE A 69 8.32 -7.89 5.12
N ASN A 70 7.51 -8.95 5.09
CA ASN A 70 8.00 -10.32 5.07
C ASN A 70 8.79 -10.62 3.78
N GLU A 71 8.33 -10.15 2.62
CA GLU A 71 9.03 -10.29 1.32
C GLU A 71 10.43 -9.64 1.33
N PHE A 72 10.59 -8.49 1.99
CA PHE A 72 11.89 -7.82 2.13
C PHE A 72 12.78 -8.46 3.20
N ASN A 73 12.20 -9.05 4.26
CA ASN A 73 12.98 -9.68 5.33
C ASN A 73 13.42 -11.11 4.98
N SER A 74 12.72 -11.80 4.07
CA SER A 74 13.05 -13.18 3.67
C SER A 74 14.19 -13.29 2.66
N VAL A 75 14.89 -12.18 2.36
CA VAL A 75 15.96 -12.16 1.37
C VAL A 75 17.23 -12.70 1.99
N ASP A 76 17.60 -13.91 1.61
CA ASP A 76 18.90 -14.48 1.95
C ASP A 76 19.93 -14.06 0.91
N TYR A 77 20.83 -13.16 1.33
CA TYR A 77 21.94 -12.66 0.51
C TYR A 77 23.13 -13.64 0.47
N ALA A 78 23.06 -14.76 1.20
CA ALA A 78 24.04 -15.85 1.12
C ALA A 78 23.71 -16.88 0.03
N LEU A 79 22.54 -16.78 -0.60
CA LEU A 79 22.16 -17.63 -1.73
C LEU A 79 23.03 -17.37 -2.98
N PRO A 80 23.11 -18.34 -3.92
CA PRO A 80 23.78 -18.16 -5.19
C PRO A 80 23.31 -16.88 -5.90
N THR A 81 24.25 -16.14 -6.48
CA THR A 81 24.02 -14.80 -7.03
C THR A 81 22.89 -14.78 -8.07
N THR A 82 22.74 -15.84 -8.86
CA THR A 82 21.65 -16.02 -9.83
C THR A 82 20.26 -16.08 -9.18
N GLN A 83 20.11 -16.79 -8.07
CA GLN A 83 18.85 -16.87 -7.32
C GLN A 83 18.51 -15.54 -6.65
N MET A 84 19.51 -14.88 -6.06
CA MET A 84 19.34 -13.55 -5.44
C MET A 84 18.90 -12.50 -6.47
N LEU A 85 19.51 -12.49 -7.66
CA LEU A 85 19.15 -11.57 -8.75
C LEU A 85 17.75 -11.83 -9.31
N SER A 86 17.39 -13.10 -9.52
CA SER A 86 16.04 -13.50 -9.96
C SER A 86 14.95 -13.06 -8.98
N GLN A 87 15.18 -13.23 -7.67
CA GLN A 87 14.26 -12.75 -6.65
C GLN A 87 14.20 -11.21 -6.62
N THR A 88 15.33 -10.52 -6.83
CA THR A 88 15.39 -9.06 -6.91
C THR A 88 14.52 -8.52 -8.05
N MET A 89 14.60 -9.12 -9.24
CA MET A 89 13.75 -8.74 -10.38
C MET A 89 12.25 -8.89 -10.05
N LYS A 90 11.85 -10.00 -9.40
CA LYS A 90 10.46 -10.20 -8.97
C LYS A 90 9.99 -9.14 -7.97
N ARG A 91 10.86 -8.76 -7.02
CA ARG A 91 10.55 -7.77 -5.98
C ARG A 91 10.41 -6.34 -6.51
N TYR A 92 11.16 -5.98 -7.54
CA TYR A 92 11.16 -4.62 -8.09
C TYR A 92 10.26 -4.45 -9.33
N LYS A 93 9.47 -5.47 -9.67
CA LYS A 93 8.47 -5.39 -10.75
C LYS A 93 7.42 -4.31 -10.45
N PHE A 94 7.07 -3.53 -11.46
CA PHE A 94 6.08 -2.45 -11.35
C PHE A 94 4.69 -2.98 -11.00
N TRP A 95 4.21 -3.97 -11.77
CA TRP A 95 2.92 -4.60 -11.55
C TRP A 95 3.07 -5.83 -10.66
N LYS A 96 2.47 -5.75 -9.47
CA LYS A 96 2.45 -6.84 -8.52
C LYS A 96 1.01 -7.35 -8.28
N PRO A 97 0.81 -8.66 -8.05
CA PRO A 97 -0.52 -9.27 -7.93
C PRO A 97 -1.31 -8.77 -6.72
N GLU A 98 -0.68 -8.08 -5.78
CA GLU A 98 -1.33 -7.50 -4.61
C GLU A 98 -1.96 -6.12 -4.89
N LEU A 99 -1.70 -5.53 -6.07
CA LEU A 99 -2.23 -4.21 -6.45
C LEU A 99 -3.77 -4.18 -6.51
N PRO A 100 -4.47 -5.18 -7.08
CA PRO A 100 -5.93 -5.27 -6.99
C PRO A 100 -6.45 -5.33 -5.55
N CYS A 101 -5.73 -6.01 -4.65
CA CYS A 101 -6.11 -6.10 -3.24
C CYS A 101 -5.92 -4.75 -2.53
N ALA A 102 -4.86 -4.00 -2.87
CA ALA A 102 -4.65 -2.64 -2.38
C ALA A 102 -5.74 -1.67 -2.89
N LEU A 103 -6.15 -1.80 -4.15
CA LEU A 103 -7.26 -1.03 -4.71
C LEU A 103 -8.58 -1.38 -4.02
N LEU A 104 -8.86 -2.65 -3.78
CA LEU A 104 -10.04 -3.08 -3.04
C LEU A 104 -10.06 -2.51 -1.61
N ALA A 105 -8.91 -2.50 -0.92
CA ALA A 105 -8.78 -1.89 0.39
C ALA A 105 -9.03 -0.38 0.36
N ALA A 106 -8.54 0.32 -0.67
CA ALA A 106 -8.82 1.74 -0.87
C ALA A 106 -10.32 2.01 -1.12
N LEU A 107 -10.96 1.19 -1.95
CA LEU A 107 -12.39 1.28 -2.23
C LEU A 107 -13.26 1.01 -0.99
N LEU A 108 -12.84 0.09 -0.12
CA LEU A 108 -13.49 -0.16 1.18
C LEU A 108 -13.46 1.09 2.06
N ILE A 109 -12.32 1.77 2.13
CA ILE A 109 -12.19 3.03 2.89
C ILE A 109 -13.07 4.11 2.27
N ASP A 110 -13.03 4.29 0.95
CA ASP A 110 -13.81 5.29 0.24
C ASP A 110 -15.32 5.09 0.43
N ALA A 111 -15.81 3.85 0.24
CA ALA A 111 -17.20 3.50 0.49
C ALA A 111 -17.58 3.73 1.95
N GLY A 112 -16.71 3.36 2.89
CA GLY A 112 -16.94 3.60 4.32
C GLY A 112 -17.05 5.08 4.67
N LEU A 113 -16.16 5.93 4.13
CA LEU A 113 -16.20 7.38 4.32
C LEU A 113 -17.46 8.01 3.72
N CYS A 114 -17.88 7.55 2.54
CA CYS A 114 -19.14 7.96 1.92
C CYS A 114 -20.33 7.64 2.82
N LEU A 115 -20.41 6.43 3.38
CA LEU A 115 -21.50 6.04 4.27
C LEU A 115 -21.52 6.79 5.60
N ILE A 116 -20.35 7.18 6.14
CA ILE A 116 -20.27 7.98 7.38
C ILE A 116 -20.86 9.39 7.16
N HIS A 117 -20.63 10.00 5.99
CA HIS A 117 -21.07 11.36 5.69
C HIS A 117 -22.51 11.45 5.15
N VAL A 118 -23.07 10.35 4.65
CA VAL A 118 -24.46 10.30 4.19
C VAL A 118 -25.37 9.95 5.38
N GLU A 119 -25.97 10.97 5.97
CA GLU A 119 -26.94 10.81 7.07
C GLU A 119 -28.26 10.18 6.59
N ASN A 120 -28.76 10.59 5.42
CA ASN A 120 -29.99 10.10 4.82
C ASN A 120 -29.86 9.99 3.30
N PHE A 121 -30.24 8.85 2.72
CA PHE A 121 -30.22 8.61 1.27
C PHE A 121 -31.27 9.41 0.48
N THR A 122 -32.12 10.15 1.18
CA THR A 122 -33.16 11.03 0.60
C THR A 122 -32.77 12.50 0.62
N ASP A 123 -31.60 12.85 1.18
CA ASP A 123 -31.12 14.23 1.26
C ASP A 123 -30.77 14.75 -0.16
N PRO A 124 -31.38 15.85 -0.64
CA PRO A 124 -31.06 16.43 -1.94
C PRO A 124 -29.58 16.84 -2.08
N GLN A 125 -28.85 16.99 -0.97
CA GLN A 125 -27.44 17.36 -0.95
C GLN A 125 -26.48 16.17 -1.02
N ILE A 126 -26.96 14.93 -1.12
CA ILE A 126 -26.11 13.72 -1.25
C ILE A 126 -25.05 13.88 -2.32
N ARG A 127 -25.42 14.41 -3.49
CA ARG A 127 -24.46 14.59 -4.59
C ARG A 127 -23.32 15.55 -4.21
N ALA A 128 -23.63 16.62 -3.49
CA ALA A 128 -22.61 17.58 -3.03
C ALA A 128 -21.69 16.94 -1.98
N LYS A 129 -22.26 16.19 -1.01
CA LYS A 129 -21.50 15.45 0.01
C LYS A 129 -20.57 14.39 -0.61
N LEU A 130 -21.06 13.63 -1.60
CA LEU A 130 -20.22 12.66 -2.32
C LEU A 130 -19.11 13.37 -3.11
N LEU A 131 -19.42 14.47 -3.80
CA LEU A 131 -18.42 15.22 -4.56
C LEU A 131 -17.33 15.81 -3.67
N ASP A 132 -17.65 16.21 -2.44
CA ASP A 132 -16.67 16.71 -1.47
C ASP A 132 -15.69 15.60 -1.03
N ILE A 133 -16.21 14.42 -0.70
CA ILE A 133 -15.39 13.26 -0.33
C ILE A 133 -14.52 12.82 -1.50
N GLN A 134 -15.12 12.66 -2.69
CA GLN A 134 -14.39 12.27 -3.91
C GLN A 134 -13.39 13.34 -4.33
N GLY A 135 -13.70 14.62 -4.10
CA GLY A 135 -12.81 15.75 -4.31
C GLY A 135 -11.55 15.70 -3.44
N THR A 136 -11.60 14.98 -2.31
CA THR A 136 -10.43 14.75 -1.45
C THR A 136 -9.77 13.39 -1.75
N MET A 137 -10.55 12.32 -1.90
CA MET A 137 -10.04 10.97 -2.09
C MET A 137 -9.34 10.77 -3.44
N LEU A 138 -9.93 11.25 -4.54
CA LEU A 138 -9.37 11.08 -5.87
C LEU A 138 -8.00 11.76 -6.02
N PRO A 139 -7.82 13.04 -5.62
CA PRO A 139 -6.49 13.65 -5.64
C PRO A 139 -5.49 12.93 -4.74
N ALA A 140 -5.89 12.48 -3.54
CA ALA A 140 -4.99 11.75 -2.65
C ALA A 140 -4.51 10.43 -3.29
N LEU A 141 -5.43 9.69 -3.93
CA LEU A 141 -5.11 8.45 -4.64
C LEU A 141 -4.22 8.72 -5.86
N LEU A 142 -4.52 9.75 -6.65
CA LEU A 142 -3.71 10.17 -7.79
C LEU A 142 -2.30 10.57 -7.36
N ILE A 143 -2.16 11.36 -6.28
CA ILE A 143 -0.86 11.72 -5.71
C ILE A 143 -0.10 10.46 -5.29
N GLY A 144 -0.76 9.50 -4.63
CA GLY A 144 -0.18 8.22 -4.27
C GLY A 144 0.34 7.43 -5.48
N ILE A 145 -0.44 7.35 -6.55
CA ILE A 145 -0.04 6.70 -7.81
C ILE A 145 1.15 7.44 -8.45
N VAL A 146 1.10 8.76 -8.54
CA VAL A 146 2.18 9.58 -9.14
C VAL A 146 3.47 9.40 -8.36
N ILE A 147 3.43 9.51 -7.03
CA ILE A 147 4.60 9.30 -6.16
C ILE A 147 5.12 7.87 -6.30
N GLY A 148 4.24 6.87 -6.26
CA GLY A 148 4.62 5.46 -6.41
C GLY A 148 5.28 5.17 -7.76
N THR A 149 4.73 5.74 -8.84
CA THR A 149 5.25 5.59 -10.20
C THR A 149 6.59 6.30 -10.37
N ALA A 150 6.70 7.55 -9.90
CA ALA A 150 7.94 8.31 -9.93
C ALA A 150 9.04 7.62 -9.12
N TRP A 151 8.70 7.13 -7.92
CA TRP A 151 9.64 6.38 -7.08
C TRP A 151 10.10 5.10 -7.78
N TRP A 152 9.18 4.37 -8.39
CA TRP A 152 9.53 3.18 -9.15
C TRP A 152 10.50 3.51 -10.29
N TYR A 153 10.20 4.53 -11.08
CA TYR A 153 11.04 4.92 -12.22
C TYR A 153 12.44 5.40 -11.79
N LEU A 154 12.53 6.18 -10.72
CA LEU A 154 13.79 6.78 -10.26
C LEU A 154 14.67 5.83 -9.43
N LYS A 155 14.07 4.87 -8.72
CA LYS A 155 14.80 4.02 -7.76
C LYS A 155 14.74 2.55 -8.09
N HIS A 156 13.57 2.02 -8.43
CA HIS A 156 13.37 0.57 -8.56
C HIS A 156 13.70 0.06 -9.96
N LYS A 157 13.37 0.82 -11.00
CA LYS A 157 13.73 0.52 -12.39
C LYS A 157 15.24 0.33 -12.59
N PRO A 158 16.14 1.26 -12.16
CA PRO A 158 17.58 1.05 -12.37
C PRO A 158 18.12 -0.18 -11.62
N LEU A 159 17.55 -0.52 -10.45
CA LEU A 159 17.94 -1.74 -9.71
C LEU A 159 17.45 -3.01 -10.40
N HIS A 160 16.24 -2.97 -10.95
CA HIS A 160 15.67 -4.06 -11.75
C HIS A 160 16.51 -4.32 -13.00
N ASP A 161 16.81 -3.27 -13.76
CA ASP A 161 17.52 -3.38 -15.04
C ASP A 161 18.97 -3.85 -14.82
N GLN A 162 19.66 -3.33 -13.80
CA GLN A 162 21.00 -3.81 -13.43
C GLN A 162 21.00 -5.27 -12.99
N ALA A 163 19.98 -5.71 -12.24
CA ALA A 163 19.87 -7.09 -11.83
C ALA A 163 19.62 -8.03 -13.02
N GLN A 164 18.82 -7.59 -13.99
CA GLN A 164 18.54 -8.34 -15.21
C GLN A 164 19.78 -8.47 -16.09
N THR A 165 20.55 -7.41 -16.29
CA THR A 165 21.79 -7.46 -17.08
C THR A 165 22.80 -8.43 -16.47
N MET A 166 23.05 -8.35 -15.15
CA MET A 166 23.99 -9.25 -14.49
C MET A 166 23.52 -10.71 -14.51
N LEU A 167 22.20 -10.96 -14.44
CA LEU A 167 21.68 -12.32 -14.54
C LEU A 167 21.91 -12.91 -15.94
N ASN A 168 21.70 -12.10 -16.99
CA ASN A 168 21.93 -12.54 -18.37
C ASN A 168 23.41 -12.83 -18.64
N GLU A 169 24.33 -12.01 -18.11
CA GLU A 169 25.78 -12.24 -18.21
C GLU A 169 26.19 -13.58 -17.57
N LEU A 170 25.70 -13.85 -16.35
CA LEU A 170 25.97 -15.09 -15.61
C LEU A 170 25.32 -16.35 -16.19
N MET A 171 24.35 -16.19 -17.10
CA MET A 171 23.71 -17.32 -17.81
C MET A 171 24.32 -17.56 -19.20
N GLN A 172 25.15 -16.64 -19.69
CA GLN A 172 25.85 -16.77 -20.98
C GLN A 172 27.29 -17.29 -20.82
N GLU A 173 27.88 -17.18 -19.63
CA GLU A 173 29.09 -17.93 -19.22
C GLU A 173 28.78 -19.37 -18.81
#